data_AF-A0A8X8GQR5-F1
#
_entry.id   AF-A0A8X8GQR5-F1
#
_cell.length_a   1.000
_cell.length_b   1.000
_cell.length_c   1.000
_cell.angle_alpha   90.00
_cell.angle_beta   90.00
_cell.angle_gamma   90.00
#
_symmetry.space_group_name_H-M   'P 1'
#
loop_
_entity.id
_entity.type
_entity.pdbx_description
1 polymer ?
#
loop_
_entity_poly.entity_id
_entity_poly.type
_entity_poly.pdbx_seq_one_letter_code
_entity_poly.pdbx_strand_id
1 'polypeptide(L)' 'MRNIGIRYYKMGLYNEEQFALFVKRGFVTEEEFKELTGQEYQDI' A
#
# COMPACT_ATOMS: atom_id res chain seq x y z
N MET A 1 -2.98 -11.79 -8.47
CA MET A 1 -3.80 -10.87 -7.64
C MET A 1 -2.99 -9.89 -6.80
N ARG A 2 -1.74 -10.19 -6.40
CA ARG A 2 -0.88 -9.34 -5.54
C ARG A 2 -0.86 -7.85 -5.95
N ASN A 3 -0.66 -7.54 -7.23
CA ASN A 3 -0.39 -6.15 -7.65
C ASN A 3 -1.60 -5.22 -7.81
N ILE A 4 -2.82 -5.64 -7.42
CA ILE A 4 -4.00 -4.79 -7.63
C ILE A 4 -4.04 -3.58 -6.68
N GLY A 5 -3.57 -3.75 -5.43
CA GLY A 5 -3.44 -2.65 -4.47
C GLY A 5 -2.51 -1.54 -4.96
N ILE A 6 -1.30 -1.93 -5.43
CA ILE A 6 -0.32 -0.99 -6.02
C ILE A 6 -0.91 -0.26 -7.23
N ARG A 7 -1.64 -0.99 -8.09
CA ARG A 7 -2.23 -0.40 -9.30
C ARG A 7 -3.24 0.69 -8.93
N TYR A 8 -4.12 0.44 -7.98
CA TYR A 8 -5.14 1.42 -7.59
C TYR A 8 -4.54 2.62 -6.85
N TYR A 9 -3.50 2.41 -6.04
CA TYR A 9 -2.77 3.51 -5.42
C TYR A 9 -2.12 4.42 -6.47
N LYS A 10 -1.43 3.85 -7.47
CA LYS A 10 -0.84 4.63 -8.57
C LYS A 10 -1.87 5.36 -9.44
N MET A 11 -3.13 4.92 -9.43
CA MET A 11 -4.24 5.61 -10.09
C MET A 11 -4.80 6.77 -9.25
N GLY A 12 -4.27 7.01 -8.03
CA GLY A 12 -4.74 8.05 -7.12
C GLY A 12 -6.08 7.74 -6.45
N LEU A 13 -6.50 6.46 -6.44
CA LEU A 13 -7.79 6.05 -5.86
C LEU A 13 -7.76 5.91 -4.34
N TYR A 14 -6.56 5.87 -3.76
CA TYR A 14 -6.33 5.67 -2.33
C TYR A 14 -5.22 6.59 -1.85
N ASN A 15 -5.38 7.18 -0.68
CA ASN A 15 -4.29 7.86 0.04
C ASN A 15 -3.40 6.83 0.77
N GLU A 16 -2.35 7.30 1.43
CA GLU A 16 -1.37 6.45 2.12
C GLU A 16 -2.00 5.63 3.26
N GLU A 17 -2.91 6.22 4.04
CA GLU A 17 -3.64 5.52 5.12
C GLU A 17 -4.50 4.38 4.56
N GLN A 18 -5.23 4.62 3.49
CA GLN A 18 -6.04 3.60 2.83
C GLN A 18 -5.15 2.57 2.12
N PHE A 19 -4.00 2.99 1.60
CA PHE A 19 -3.06 2.10 0.95
C PHE A 19 -2.44 1.09 1.93
N ALA A 20 -2.24 1.49 3.19
CA ALA A 20 -1.78 0.62 4.27
C ALA A 20 -2.70 -0.59 4.50
N LEU A 21 -4.01 -0.48 4.21
CA LEU A 21 -4.95 -1.62 4.30
C LEU A 21 -4.59 -2.75 3.33
N PHE A 22 -3.97 -2.44 2.18
CA PHE A 22 -3.51 -3.48 1.25
C PHE A 22 -2.30 -4.24 1.79
N VAL A 23 -1.48 -3.60 2.62
CA VAL A 23 -0.38 -4.24 3.34
C VAL A 23 -0.93 -5.23 4.37
N LYS A 24 -1.87 -4.77 5.22
CA LYS A 24 -2.56 -5.59 6.23
C LYS A 24 -3.25 -6.83 5.64
N ARG A 25 -3.71 -6.73 4.39
CA ARG A 25 -4.41 -7.81 3.67
C ARG A 25 -3.46 -8.68 2.81
N GLY A 26 -2.16 -8.41 2.82
CA GLY A 26 -1.14 -9.17 2.10
C GLY A 26 -1.13 -8.95 0.58
N PHE A 27 -1.83 -7.90 0.10
CA PHE A 27 -1.77 -7.50 -1.31
C PHE A 27 -0.48 -6.74 -1.63
N VAL A 28 0.08 -6.03 -0.65
CA VAL A 28 1.30 -5.21 -0.78
C VAL A 28 2.24 -5.60 0.35
N THR A 29 3.55 -5.61 0.13
CA THR A 29 4.53 -5.79 1.22
C THR A 29 4.83 -4.46 1.90
N GLU A 30 5.35 -4.51 3.13
CA GLU A 30 5.80 -3.30 3.83
C GLU A 30 6.90 -2.55 3.05
N GLU A 31 7.80 -3.30 2.39
CA GLU A 31 8.83 -2.75 1.51
C GLU A 31 8.22 -2.01 0.30
N GLU A 32 7.26 -2.62 -0.39
CA GLU A 32 6.55 -1.99 -1.51
C GLU A 32 5.79 -0.74 -1.06
N PHE A 33 5.21 -0.76 0.15
CA PHE A 33 4.54 0.41 0.73
C PHE A 33 5.53 1.56 0.96
N LYS A 34 6.68 1.27 1.56
CA LYS A 34 7.73 2.26 1.82
C LYS A 34 8.31 2.84 0.53
N GLU A 35 8.53 2.01 -0.49
CA GLU A 35 9.00 2.47 -1.80
C GLU A 35 8.02 3.44 -2.47
N LEU A 36 6.71 3.21 -2.31
CA LEU A 36 5.66 3.99 -2.99
C LEU A 36 5.22 5.25 -2.25
N THR A 37 5.29 5.24 -0.92
CA THR A 37 4.80 6.34 -0.06
C THR A 37 5.93 7.12 0.60
N GLY A 38 7.13 6.55 0.70
CA GLY A 38 8.23 7.08 1.52
C GLY A 38 8.02 6.92 3.03
N GLN A 39 6.94 6.25 3.46
CA GLN A 39 6.57 6.07 4.87
C GLN A 39 6.81 4.62 5.32
N GLU A 40 7.18 4.43 6.58
CA GLU A 40 7.20 3.10 7.18
C GLU A 40 5.76 2.64 7.43
N TYR A 41 5.46 1.37 7.15
CA TYR A 41 4.16 0.80 7.52
C TYR A 41 4.05 0.76 9.05
N GLN A 42 2.96 1.32 9.59
CA GLN A 42 2.62 1.21 11.00
C GLN A 42 1.36 0.36 11.12
N ASP A 43 1.48 -0.82 11.74
CA ASP A 43 0.32 -1.65 12.08
C ASP A 43 -0.31 -1.07 13.35
N ILE A 44 -1.18 -0.08 13.15
CA ILE A 44 -2.04 0.49 14.20
C ILE A 44 -3.38 -0.26 14.25
#